data_AF-A0A967VV42-F1
#
_entry.id   AF-A0A967VV42-F1
#
_cell.length_a   1.000
_cell.length_b   1.000
_cell.length_c   1.000
_cell.angle_alpha   90.00
_cell.angle_beta   90.00
_cell.angle_gamma   90.00
#
_symmetry.space_group_name_H-M   'P 1'
#
loop_
_entity.id
_entity.type
_entity.pdbx_description
1 polymer ?
#
loop_
_entity_poly.entity_id
_entity_poly.type
_entity_poly.pdbx_seq_one_letter_code
_entity_poly.pdbx_strand_id
1 'polypeptide(L)'
;MQLYTKILIGLLLGVVIGLVANIGSIEWLQTALVWVEPIGTAFIRLITMVVVPLVAASLLIGTASLGDLRKLGRIGGKTVAYYLTTTAIAVTIGIVLSNVVQPGGRIDPETRDTLSAAFAEEAGQRVALAA
;
A
#
# COMPACT_ATOMS: atom_id res chain seq x y z
N MET A 1 -3.54 28.42 9.27
CA MET A 1 -3.04 27.27 8.47
C MET A 1 -4.13 26.24 8.30
N GLN A 2 -4.36 25.78 7.07
CA GLN A 2 -5.35 24.75 6.74
C GLN A 2 -4.92 23.37 7.24
N LEU A 3 -5.87 22.45 7.49
CA LEU A 3 -5.58 21.11 8.01
C LEU A 3 -4.66 20.31 7.10
N TYR A 4 -4.88 20.37 5.78
CA TYR A 4 -4.04 19.66 4.81
C TYR A 4 -2.58 20.12 4.87
N THR A 5 -2.33 21.41 5.13
CA THR A 5 -0.97 21.96 5.27
C THR A 5 -0.29 21.40 6.50
N LYS A 6 -1.01 21.22 7.61
CA LYS A 6 -0.47 20.64 8.84
C LYS A 6 -0.09 19.17 8.65
N ILE A 7 -0.90 18.40 7.93
CA ILE A 7 -0.61 17.00 7.60
C ILE A 7 0.64 16.92 6.72
N LEU A 8 0.74 17.79 5.71
CA LEU A 8 1.88 17.80 4.80
C LEU A 8 3.19 18.14 5.52
N ILE A 9 3.16 19.13 6.44
CA ILE A 9 4.31 19.48 7.28
C ILE A 9 4.68 18.31 8.19
N GLY A 10 3.71 17.65 8.82
CA GLY A 10 3.95 16.48 9.67
C GLY A 10 4.58 15.32 8.90
N LEU A 11 4.10 15.04 7.68
CA LEU A 11 4.67 14.02 6.80
C LEU A 11 6.12 14.34 6.43
N LEU A 12 6.39 15.57 6.00
CA LEU A 12 7.74 16.00 5.61
C LEU A 12 8.70 15.91 6.80
N LEU A 13 8.31 16.40 7.97
CA LEU A 13 9.12 16.32 9.18
C LEU A 13 9.37 14.86 9.59
N GLY A 14 8.34 14.01 9.55
CA GLY A 14 8.49 12.59 9.88
C GLY A 14 9.48 11.87 8.96
N VAL A 15 9.40 12.12 7.64
CA VAL A 15 10.34 11.55 6.67
C VAL A 15 11.77 12.05 6.91
N VAL A 16 11.94 13.36 7.13
CA VAL A 16 13.27 13.95 7.37
C VAL A 16 13.89 13.39 8.66
N ILE A 17 13.14 13.35 9.76
CA ILE A 17 13.62 12.83 11.05
C ILE A 17 13.97 11.35 10.93
N GLY A 18 13.12 10.55 10.27
CA GLY A 18 13.36 9.12 10.06
C GLY A 18 14.61 8.84 9.23
N LEU A 19 14.81 9.61 8.15
CA LEU A 19 16.02 9.48 7.30
C LEU A 19 17.29 9.89 8.05
N VAL A 20 17.25 11.00 8.81
CA VAL A 20 18.40 11.44 9.61
C VAL A 20 18.76 10.42 10.68
N ALA A 21 17.77 9.81 11.34
CA ALA A 21 17.99 8.74 12.31
C ALA A 21 18.64 7.50 11.69
N ASN A 22 18.24 7.14 10.48
CA ASN A 22 18.73 5.96 9.78
C ASN A 22 20.14 6.17 9.20
N ILE A 23 20.37 7.28 8.47
CA ILE A 23 21.65 7.58 7.82
C ILE A 23 22.72 7.97 8.85
N GLY A 24 22.33 8.71 9.90
CA GLY A 24 23.25 9.16 10.95
C GLY A 24 23.57 8.11 12.01
N SER A 25 22.96 6.91 11.95
CA SER A 25 23.12 5.84 12.95
C SER A 25 22.92 6.32 14.39
N ILE A 26 21.98 7.25 14.60
CA ILE A 26 21.79 7.92 15.88
C ILE A 26 20.92 7.06 16.80
N GLU A 27 21.56 6.31 17.68
CA GLU A 27 20.93 5.26 18.51
C GLU A 27 19.79 5.78 19.42
N TRP A 28 19.96 6.96 20.03
CA TRP A 28 18.92 7.56 20.88
C TRP A 28 17.68 7.99 20.08
N LEU A 29 17.88 8.43 18.83
CA LEU A 29 16.79 8.88 17.97
C LEU A 29 16.03 7.67 17.39
N GLN A 30 16.73 6.61 17.02
CA GLN A 30 16.11 5.35 16.62
C GLN A 30 15.27 4.77 17.77
N THR A 31 15.81 4.79 18.99
CA THR A 31 15.06 4.36 20.18
C THR A 31 13.80 5.23 20.38
N ALA A 32 13.92 6.55 20.27
CA ALA A 32 12.78 7.47 20.38
C ALA A 32 11.69 7.20 19.32
N LEU A 33 12.08 6.84 18.09
CA LEU A 33 11.13 6.51 17.02
C LEU A 33 10.33 5.25 17.31
N VAL A 34 10.92 4.24 17.96
CA VAL A 34 10.20 3.03 18.42
C VAL A 34 9.09 3.38 19.41
N TRP A 35 9.30 4.38 20.27
CA TRP A 35 8.24 4.86 21.19
C TRP A 35 7.11 5.62 20.48
N VAL A 36 7.38 6.19 19.30
CA VAL A 36 6.39 6.94 18.50
C VAL A 36 5.57 6.00 17.60
N GLU A 37 6.13 4.87 17.17
CA GLU A 37 5.45 3.89 16.30
C GLU A 37 4.05 3.46 16.78
N PRO A 38 3.81 3.20 18.09
CA PRO A 38 2.47 2.87 18.60
C PRO A 38 1.43 3.95 18.33
N ILE A 39 1.83 5.23 18.29
CA ILE A 39 0.93 6.35 18.00
C ILE A 39 0.48 6.29 16.53
N GLY A 40 1.42 6.04 15.61
CA GLY A 40 1.10 5.86 14.19
C GLY A 40 0.21 4.63 13.97
N THR A 41 0.52 3.52 14.65
CA THR A 41 -0.29 2.30 14.60
C THR A 41 -1.69 2.53 15.14
N ALA A 42 -1.83 3.24 16.26
CA ALA A 42 -3.14 3.61 16.82
C ALA A 42 -3.93 4.48 15.84
N PHE A 43 -3.29 5.46 15.20
CA PHE A 43 -3.93 6.31 14.19
C PHE A 43 -4.50 5.49 13.02
N ILE A 44 -3.72 4.56 12.47
CA ILE A 44 -4.21 3.67 11.41
C ILE A 44 -5.36 2.79 11.91
N ARG A 45 -5.25 2.20 13.11
CA ARG A 45 -6.33 1.39 13.70
C ARG A 45 -7.62 2.19 13.87
N LEU A 46 -7.53 3.45 14.29
CA LEU A 46 -8.68 4.35 14.42
C LEU A 46 -9.33 4.64 13.07
N ILE A 47 -8.54 4.90 12.01
CA ILE A 47 -9.07 5.07 10.65
C ILE A 47 -9.76 3.78 10.19
N THR A 48 -9.08 2.64 10.30
CA THR A 48 -9.61 1.35 9.84
C THR A 48 -10.89 0.96 10.59
N MET A 49 -10.98 1.25 11.89
CA MET A 49 -12.18 1.03 12.70
C MET A 49 -13.40 1.77 12.16
N VAL A 50 -13.22 2.97 11.60
CA VAL A 50 -14.32 3.76 11.02
C VAL A 50 -14.60 3.35 9.58
N VAL A 51 -13.56 3.07 8.79
CA VAL A 51 -13.70 2.78 7.35
C VAL A 51 -14.55 1.54 7.09
N VAL A 52 -14.31 0.45 7.81
CA VAL A 52 -15.03 -0.83 7.58
C VAL A 52 -16.55 -0.68 7.74
N PRO A 53 -17.09 -0.20 8.87
CA PRO A 53 -18.54 -0.04 9.03
C PRO A 53 -19.11 1.05 8.11
N LEU A 54 -18.37 2.13 7.86
CA LEU A 54 -18.81 3.21 6.98
C LEU A 54 -19.00 2.73 5.53
N VAL A 55 -18.07 1.92 5.01
CA VAL A 55 -18.16 1.37 3.65
C VAL A 55 -19.35 0.43 3.53
N ALA A 56 -19.57 -0.46 4.51
CA ALA A 56 -20.72 -1.35 4.50
C ALA A 56 -22.06 -0.59 4.51
N ALA A 57 -22.21 0.38 5.42
CA ALA A 57 -23.40 1.23 5.50
C ALA A 57 -23.60 2.05 4.21
N SER A 58 -22.53 2.63 3.67
CA SER A 58 -22.57 3.42 2.44
C SER A 58 -22.99 2.58 1.23
N LEU A 59 -22.49 1.34 1.10
CA LEU A 59 -22.90 0.43 0.04
C LEU A 59 -24.36 -0.02 0.19
N LEU A 60 -24.82 -0.32 1.41
CA LEU A 60 -26.22 -0.69 1.65
C LEU A 60 -27.17 0.45 1.29
N ILE A 61 -26.93 1.66 1.80
CA ILE A 61 -27.78 2.83 1.53
C ILE A 61 -27.67 3.23 0.04
N GLY A 62 -26.46 3.18 -0.52
CA GLY A 62 -26.20 3.50 -1.91
C GLY A 62 -26.94 2.58 -2.87
N THR A 63 -26.87 1.26 -2.64
CA THR A 63 -27.58 0.28 -3.48
C THR A 63 -29.10 0.36 -3.30
N ALA A 64 -29.60 0.57 -2.08
CA ALA A 64 -31.03 0.76 -1.80
C ALA A 64 -31.60 2.00 -2.50
N SER A 65 -30.83 3.10 -2.56
CA SER A 65 -31.27 4.36 -3.19
C SER A 65 -31.43 4.28 -4.72
N LEU A 66 -30.78 3.32 -5.40
CA LEU A 66 -30.91 3.19 -6.85
C LEU A 66 -32.25 2.58 -7.29
N GLY A 67 -32.90 1.78 -6.42
CA GLY A 67 -34.20 1.14 -6.64
C GLY A 67 -34.25 0.08 -7.77
N ASP A 68 -33.37 0.15 -8.77
CA ASP A 68 -33.34 -0.73 -9.94
C ASP A 68 -31.99 -1.44 -10.08
N LEU A 69 -32.01 -2.77 -9.95
CA LEU A 69 -30.84 -3.64 -10.06
C LEU A 69 -30.19 -3.61 -11.45
N ARG A 70 -30.93 -3.34 -12.53
CA ARG A 70 -30.35 -3.23 -13.88
C ARG A 70 -29.45 -2.02 -14.02
N LYS A 71 -29.80 -0.90 -13.39
CA LYS A 71 -28.96 0.31 -13.38
C LYS A 71 -27.67 0.06 -12.61
N LEU A 72 -27.75 -0.65 -11.49
CA LEU A 72 -26.58 -1.02 -10.69
C LEU A 72 -25.62 -1.93 -11.48
N GLY A 73 -26.12 -2.95 -12.16
CA GLY A 73 -25.31 -3.83 -13.01
C GLY A 73 -24.59 -3.07 -14.14
N ARG A 74 -25.27 -2.13 -14.80
CA ARG A 74 -24.66 -1.30 -15.86
C ARG A 74 -23.57 -0.37 -15.32
N ILE A 75 -23.78 0.23 -14.15
CA ILE A 75 -22.79 1.11 -13.52
C ILE A 75 -21.58 0.27 -13.06
N GLY A 76 -21.83 -0.85 -12.37
CA GLY A 76 -20.79 -1.78 -11.92
C GLY A 76 -19.94 -2.28 -13.07
N GLY A 77 -20.56 -2.72 -14.18
CA GLY A 77 -19.84 -3.17 -15.37
C GLY A 77 -18.95 -2.09 -15.98
N LYS A 78 -19.43 -0.84 -16.08
CA LYS A 78 -18.60 0.29 -16.55
C LYS A 78 -17.44 0.57 -15.60
N THR A 79 -17.67 0.52 -14.30
CA THR A 79 -16.64 0.74 -13.28
C THR A 79 -15.58 -0.35 -13.30
N VAL A 80 -15.98 -1.62 -13.45
CA VAL A 80 -15.04 -2.75 -13.59
C VAL A 80 -14.21 -2.61 -14.86
N ALA A 81 -14.83 -2.33 -16.00
CA ALA A 81 -14.10 -2.10 -17.25
C ALA A 81 -13.11 -0.93 -17.14
N TYR A 82 -13.51 0.16 -16.47
CA TYR A 82 -12.64 1.30 -16.18
C TYR A 82 -11.44 0.92 -15.30
N TYR A 83 -11.68 0.21 -14.20
CA TYR A 83 -10.60 -0.23 -13.30
C TYR A 83 -9.66 -1.21 -14.01
N LEU A 84 -10.18 -2.20 -14.74
CA LEU A 84 -9.33 -3.14 -15.48
C LEU A 84 -8.46 -2.43 -16.52
N THR A 85 -9.03 -1.47 -17.25
CA THR A 85 -8.27 -0.70 -18.25
C THR A 85 -7.19 0.15 -17.59
N THR A 86 -7.52 0.87 -16.52
CA THR A 86 -6.56 1.72 -15.82
C THR A 86 -5.49 0.92 -15.09
N THR A 87 -5.83 -0.23 -14.49
CA THR A 87 -4.87 -1.17 -13.91
C THR A 87 -3.94 -1.76 -14.98
N ALA A 88 -4.47 -2.15 -16.14
CA ALA A 88 -3.64 -2.67 -17.24
C ALA A 88 -2.63 -1.62 -17.72
N ILE A 89 -3.06 -0.36 -17.85
CA ILE A 89 -2.18 0.77 -18.20
C ILE A 89 -1.12 0.98 -17.12
N ALA A 90 -1.51 1.01 -15.84
CA ALA A 90 -0.58 1.18 -14.72
C ALA A 90 0.47 0.07 -14.64
N VAL A 91 0.06 -1.19 -14.80
CA VAL A 91 0.97 -2.35 -14.83
C VAL A 91 1.91 -2.27 -16.03
N THR A 92 1.40 -1.90 -17.21
CA THR A 92 2.22 -1.74 -18.42
C THR A 92 3.31 -0.68 -18.19
N ILE A 93 2.94 0.48 -17.65
CA ILE A 93 3.90 1.54 -17.30
C ILE A 93 4.91 1.04 -16.28
N GLY A 94 4.47 0.32 -15.24
CA GLY A 94 5.34 -0.26 -14.22
C GLY A 94 6.38 -1.23 -14.81
N ILE A 95 5.96 -2.11 -15.72
CA ILE A 95 6.85 -3.07 -16.40
C ILE A 95 7.83 -2.33 -17.31
N VAL A 96 7.36 -1.36 -18.10
CA VAL A 96 8.22 -0.56 -18.98
C VAL A 96 9.29 0.19 -18.17
N LEU A 97 8.88 0.88 -17.10
CA LEU A 97 9.82 1.59 -16.23
C LEU A 97 10.79 0.63 -15.53
N SER A 98 10.31 -0.52 -15.04
CA SER A 98 11.16 -1.54 -14.42
C SER A 98 12.23 -2.07 -15.40
N ASN A 99 11.84 -2.33 -16.64
CA ASN A 99 12.75 -2.81 -17.69
C ASN A 99 13.76 -1.76 -18.15
N VAL A 100 13.42 -0.47 -18.07
CA VAL A 100 14.34 0.63 -18.43
C VAL A 100 15.29 0.97 -17.28
N VAL A 101 14.77 1.08 -16.06
CA VAL A 101 15.56 1.45 -14.87
C VAL A 101 16.42 0.29 -14.37
N GLN A 102 16.01 -0.96 -14.65
CA GLN A 102 16.68 -2.21 -14.27
C GLN A 102 17.18 -2.17 -12.82
N PRO A 103 16.30 -1.93 -11.83
CA PRO A 103 16.72 -1.74 -10.44
C PRO A 103 17.45 -2.97 -9.88
N GLY A 104 17.14 -4.17 -10.38
CA GLY A 104 17.75 -5.43 -9.96
C GLY A 104 19.26 -5.45 -10.10
N GLY A 105 19.85 -4.76 -11.08
CA GLY A 105 21.29 -4.73 -11.35
C GLY A 105 22.15 -4.20 -10.19
N ARG A 106 21.56 -3.47 -9.24
CA ARG A 106 22.24 -2.85 -8.09
C ARG A 106 22.15 -3.65 -6.78
N ILE A 107 21.51 -4.82 -6.79
CA ILE A 107 21.39 -5.69 -5.61
C ILE A 107 22.65 -6.55 -5.48
N ASP A 108 23.21 -6.61 -4.27
CA ASP A 108 24.38 -7.42 -3.93
C ASP A 108 24.14 -8.93 -4.20
N PRO A 109 25.09 -9.68 -4.77
CA PRO A 109 24.91 -11.10 -5.12
C PRO A 109 24.47 -11.98 -3.94
N GLU A 110 25.00 -11.73 -2.74
CA GLU A 110 24.67 -12.52 -1.55
C GLU A 110 23.22 -12.28 -1.09
N THR A 111 22.76 -11.03 -1.24
CA THR A 111 21.35 -10.66 -0.99
C THR A 111 20.42 -11.24 -2.07
N ARG A 112 20.88 -11.35 -3.33
CA ARG A 112 20.09 -11.99 -4.40
C ARG A 112 19.91 -13.49 -4.14
N ASP A 113 20.98 -14.17 -3.75
CA ASP A 113 20.95 -15.61 -3.54
C ASP A 113 20.07 -15.99 -2.35
N THR A 114 20.18 -15.28 -1.24
CA THR A 114 19.31 -15.46 -0.05
C THR A 114 17.84 -15.21 -0.36
N LEU A 115 17.52 -14.13 -1.09
CA LEU A 115 16.13 -13.85 -1.50
C LEU A 115 15.60 -14.91 -2.47
N SER A 116 16.40 -15.34 -3.45
CA SER A 116 15.98 -16.36 -4.41
C SER A 116 15.71 -17.71 -3.75
N ALA A 117 16.52 -18.09 -2.75
CA ALA A 117 16.31 -19.31 -1.97
C ALA A 117 15.02 -19.23 -1.13
N ALA A 118 14.78 -18.10 -0.45
CA ALA A 118 13.57 -17.88 0.35
C ALA A 118 12.29 -17.92 -0.52
N PHE A 119 12.30 -17.26 -1.67
CA PHE A 119 11.15 -17.25 -2.58
C PHE A 119 10.95 -18.59 -3.31
N ALA A 120 12.02 -19.33 -3.60
CA ALA A 120 11.91 -20.67 -4.19
C ALA A 120 11.28 -21.68 -3.21
N GLU A 121 11.64 -21.60 -1.93
CA GLU A 121 11.04 -22.42 -0.87
C GLU A 121 9.56 -22.09 -0.66
N GLU A 122 9.22 -20.79 -0.58
CA GLU A 122 7.82 -20.36 -0.43
C GLU A 122 6.96 -20.72 -1.66
N ALA A 123 7.50 -20.56 -2.88
CA ALA A 123 6.83 -20.98 -4.10
C ALA A 123 6.59 -22.50 -4.13
N GLY A 124 7.59 -23.29 -3.71
CA GLY A 124 7.46 -24.75 -3.58
C GLY A 124 6.36 -25.15 -2.59
N GLN A 125 6.30 -24.50 -1.43
CA GLN A 125 5.23 -24.73 -0.45
C GLN A 125 3.85 -24.38 -0.98
N ARG A 126 3.70 -23.24 -1.68
CA ARG A 126 2.39 -22.83 -2.23
C ARG A 126 1.92 -23.72 -3.38
N VAL A 127 2.84 -24.24 -4.20
CA VAL A 127 2.52 -25.22 -5.24
C VAL A 127 2.14 -26.56 -4.61
N ALA A 128 2.83 -27.00 -3.56
CA ALA A 128 2.50 -28.23 -2.84
C ALA A 128 1.17 -28.15 -2.06
N LEU A 129 0.79 -26.97 -1.58
CA LEU A 129 -0.51 -26.73 -0.92
C LEU A 129 -1.67 -26.63 -1.93
N ALA A 130 -1.38 -26.34 -3.20
CA ALA A 130 -2.38 -26.22 -4.27
C ALA A 130 -2.56 -27.52 -5.08
N ALA A 131 -1.70 -28.53 -4.87
CA ALA A 131 -1.77 -29.87 -5.44
C ALA A 131 -2.54 -30.83 -4.52
#